data_AF-A0AA43HWX7-F1
#
_entry.id   AF-A0AA43HWX7-F1
#
_cell.length_a   1.000
_cell.length_b   1.000
_cell.length_c   1.000
_cell.angle_alpha   90.00
_cell.angle_beta   90.00
_cell.angle_gamma   90.00
#
_symmetry.space_group_name_H-M   'P 1'
#
loop_
_entity.id
_entity.type
_entity.pdbx_description
1 polymer ?
#
loop_
_entity_poly.entity_id
_entity_poly.type
_entity_poly.pdbx_seq_one_letter_code
_entity_poly.pdbx_strand_id
1 'polypeptide(L)' 'MRRNIIFILIIAFVYSGFAFSQNRYELNSGWKCLPSGKTKDTGEKISTASYPVSKWQPAVVPGTVLATQLANKE' A
#
# COMPACT_ATOMS: atom_id res chain seq x y z
N MET A 1 -27.65 37.12 -20.92
CA MET A 1 -27.07 36.75 -19.60
C MET A 1 -27.54 35.39 -19.10
N ARG A 2 -28.86 35.12 -18.95
CA ARG A 2 -29.38 33.81 -18.47
C ARG A 2 -28.93 32.58 -19.27
N ARG A 3 -28.87 32.67 -20.61
CA ARG A 3 -28.40 31.59 -21.49
C ARG A 3 -26.93 31.21 -21.25
N ASN A 4 -26.07 32.18 -20.94
CA ASN A 4 -24.64 31.94 -20.73
C ASN A 4 -24.39 31.28 -19.37
N ILE A 5 -25.21 31.59 -18.37
CA ILE A 5 -25.16 30.95 -17.04
C ILE A 5 -25.52 29.46 -17.15
N ILE A 6 -26.55 29.12 -17.92
CA ILE A 6 -26.94 27.71 -18.15
C ILE A 6 -25.80 26.94 -18.83
N PHE A 7 -25.14 27.53 -19.82
CA PHE A 7 -23.96 26.92 -20.46
C PHE A 7 -22.82 26.67 -19.47
N ILE A 8 -22.51 27.64 -18.60
CA ILE A 8 -21.46 27.49 -17.58
C ILE A 8 -21.82 26.38 -16.57
N LEU A 9 -23.09 26.26 -16.18
CA LEU A 9 -23.55 25.21 -15.25
C LEU A 9 -23.48 23.82 -15.89
N ILE A 10 -23.83 23.69 -17.17
CA ILE A 10 -23.72 22.40 -17.90
C ILE A 10 -22.25 21.99 -18.01
N ILE A 11 -21.36 22.93 -18.33
CA ILE A 11 -19.91 22.68 -18.39
C ILE A 11 -19.40 22.20 -17.03
N ALA A 12 -19.73 22.90 -15.94
CA ALA A 12 -19.32 22.52 -14.59
C ALA A 12 -19.83 21.13 -14.18
N PHE A 13 -21.07 20.77 -14.57
CA PHE A 13 -21.64 19.45 -14.29
C PHE A 13 -20.88 18.33 -15.01
N VAL A 14 -20.55 18.52 -16.29
CA VAL A 14 -19.79 17.53 -17.08
C VAL A 14 -18.38 17.33 -16.49
N TYR A 15 -17.72 18.38 -16.01
CA TYR A 15 -16.37 18.26 -15.43
C TYR A 15 -16.34 17.59 -14.05
N SER A 16 -17.45 17.56 -13.31
CA SER A 16 -17.49 16.90 -11.98
C SER A 16 -17.41 15.37 -12.05
N GLY A 17 -17.81 14.76 -13.17
CA GLY A 17 -17.75 13.30 -13.38
C GLY A 17 -16.37 12.77 -13.76
N PHE A 18 -15.41 13.64 -14.11
CA PHE A 18 -14.02 13.26 -14.45
C PHE A 18 -13.03 13.46 -13.32
N ALA A 19 -13.50 13.76 -12.11
CA ALA A 19 -12.66 13.80 -10.93
C ALA A 19 -12.24 12.36 -10.56
N PHE A 20 -11.02 11.98 -10.92
CA PHE A 20 -10.38 10.78 -10.39
C PHE A 20 -10.22 10.96 -8.88
N SER A 21 -11.12 10.37 -8.10
CA SER A 21 -10.95 10.25 -6.65
C SER A 21 -9.58 9.63 -6.36
N GLN A 22 -8.89 10.14 -5.34
CA GLN A 22 -7.58 9.65 -4.91
C GLN A 22 -7.63 8.14 -4.77
N ASN A 23 -6.88 7.40 -5.60
CA ASN A 23 -6.77 5.96 -5.49
C ASN A 23 -6.12 5.65 -4.13
N ARG A 24 -6.94 5.25 -3.15
CA ARG A 24 -6.43 4.78 -1.87
C ARG A 24 -5.76 3.43 -2.12
N TYR A 25 -4.44 3.43 -2.12
CA TYR A 25 -3.66 2.20 -2.10
C TYR A 25 -3.38 1.81 -0.65
N GLU A 26 -3.77 0.61 -0.28
CA GLU A 26 -3.50 0.06 1.05
C GLU A 26 -2.27 -0.84 1.00
N LEU A 27 -1.32 -0.58 1.89
CA LEU A 27 -0.10 -1.39 2.06
C LEU A 27 -0.38 -2.61 2.94
N ASN A 28 -1.39 -3.41 2.60
CA ASN A 28 -1.83 -4.58 3.38
C ASN A 28 -1.32 -5.92 2.82
N SER A 29 -0.54 -5.91 1.75
CA SER A 29 -0.09 -7.13 1.07
C SER A 29 1.39 -7.09 0.68
N GLY A 30 1.96 -8.25 0.40
CA GLY A 30 3.36 -8.40 -0.07
C GLY A 30 4.41 -8.30 1.03
N TRP A 31 4.04 -8.01 2.28
CA TRP A 31 4.97 -7.91 3.38
C TRP A 31 5.64 -9.25 3.70
N LYS A 32 6.92 -9.15 4.07
CA LYS A 32 7.78 -10.26 4.45
C LYS A 32 8.43 -9.95 5.79
N CYS A 33 8.65 -10.97 6.61
CA CYS A 33 9.32 -10.83 7.89
C CYS A 33 10.32 -11.94 8.15
N LEU A 34 11.27 -11.64 9.04
CA LEU A 34 12.24 -12.58 9.58
C LEU A 34 12.55 -12.16 11.03
N PRO A 35 12.68 -13.11 11.97
CA PRO A 35 13.21 -12.81 13.29
C PRO A 35 14.58 -12.12 13.21
N SER A 36 14.80 -11.07 14.00
CA SER A 36 16.05 -10.30 13.96
C SER A 36 17.29 -11.16 14.20
N GLY A 37 17.20 -12.16 15.09
CA GLY A 37 18.30 -13.10 15.35
C GLY A 37 18.63 -14.05 14.20
N LYS A 38 17.78 -14.14 13.16
CA LYS A 38 18.04 -14.94 11.95
C LYS A 38 18.73 -14.14 10.83
N THR A 39 18.98 -12.84 11.02
CA THR A 39 19.81 -12.02 10.11
C THR A 39 21.05 -11.50 10.85
N LYS A 40 22.20 -11.50 10.17
CA LYS A 40 23.44 -10.88 10.65
C LYS A 40 23.75 -9.57 9.91
N ASP A 41 23.00 -9.28 8.85
CA ASP A 41 23.16 -8.07 8.06
C ASP A 41 22.57 -6.86 8.80
N THR A 42 23.19 -5.69 8.63
CA THR A 42 22.77 -4.45 9.32
C THR A 42 21.45 -3.90 8.76
N GLY A 43 20.82 -3.00 9.52
CA GLY A 43 19.58 -2.32 9.13
C GLY A 43 19.70 -1.59 7.78
N GLU A 44 20.83 -0.93 7.55
CA GLU A 44 21.12 -0.19 6.31
C GLU A 44 21.19 -1.14 5.11
N LYS A 45 21.83 -2.30 5.29
CA LYS A 45 21.97 -3.30 4.23
C LYS A 45 20.61 -3.92 3.86
N ILE A 46 19.78 -4.29 4.85
CA ILE A 46 18.46 -4.89 4.60
C ILE A 46 17.44 -3.89 4.03
N SER A 47 17.68 -2.59 4.18
CA SER A 47 16.81 -1.53 3.66
C SER A 47 17.08 -1.18 2.19
N THR A 48 18.06 -1.83 1.55
CA THR A 48 18.34 -1.64 0.13
C THR A 48 17.27 -2.32 -0.73
N ALA A 49 16.80 -1.66 -1.79
CA ALA A 49 15.73 -2.19 -2.66
C ALA A 49 16.09 -3.51 -3.36
N SER A 50 17.39 -3.80 -3.53
CA SER A 50 17.90 -5.04 -4.13
C SER A 50 18.14 -6.16 -3.11
N TYR A 51 17.92 -5.93 -1.81
CA TYR A 51 18.15 -6.93 -0.79
C TYR A 51 17.21 -8.15 -0.97
N PRO A 52 17.73 -9.38 -1.01
CA PRO A 52 16.91 -10.56 -1.29
C PRO A 52 16.05 -10.95 -0.07
N VAL A 53 14.73 -10.80 -0.21
CA VAL A 53 13.74 -11.20 0.81
C VAL A 53 12.94 -12.46 0.43
N SER A 54 13.32 -13.16 -0.64
CA SER A 54 12.57 -14.32 -1.16
C SER A 54 12.45 -15.48 -0.17
N LYS A 55 13.42 -15.64 0.72
CA LYS A 55 13.44 -16.68 1.78
C LYS A 55 12.74 -16.25 3.07
N TRP A 56 12.27 -15.01 3.17
CA TRP A 56 11.55 -14.51 4.33
C TRP A 56 10.11 -15.01 4.32
N GLN A 57 9.52 -15.10 5.51
CA GLN A 57 8.15 -15.57 5.66
C GLN A 57 7.16 -14.46 5.28
N PRO A 58 6.02 -14.80 4.66
CA PRO A 58 4.93 -13.84 4.46
C PRO A 58 4.45 -13.29 5.81
N ALA A 59 4.27 -11.97 5.90
CA ALA A 59 3.72 -11.31 7.09
C ALA A 59 2.22 -11.05 6.95
N VAL A 60 1.49 -11.14 8.05
CA VAL A 60 0.07 -10.77 8.12
C VAL A 60 -0.04 -9.28 8.44
N VAL A 61 -0.54 -8.49 7.48
CA VAL A 61 -0.74 -7.03 7.64
C VAL A 61 -2.16 -6.67 7.18
N PRO A 62 -2.98 -5.99 8.02
CA PRO A 62 -2.72 -5.67 9.42
C PRO A 62 -2.76 -6.91 10.31
N GLY A 63 -1.88 -6.99 11.30
CA GLY A 63 -1.77 -8.13 12.21
C GLY A 63 -0.63 -7.98 13.21
N THR A 64 -0.51 -8.91 14.14
CA THR A 64 0.61 -8.98 15.09
C THR A 64 1.69 -9.94 14.59
N VAL A 65 2.88 -9.89 15.20
CA VAL A 65 3.94 -10.89 14.95
C VAL A 65 3.43 -12.30 15.28
N LEU A 66 2.66 -12.46 16.36
CA LEU A 66 2.06 -13.75 16.74
C LEU A 66 1.07 -14.27 15.68
N ALA A 67 0.23 -13.41 15.12
CA ALA A 67 -0.68 -13.80 14.04
C ALA A 67 0.09 -14.26 12.80
N THR A 68 1.22 -13.61 12.51
CA THR A 68 2.13 -14.02 11.44
C THR A 68 2.77 -15.38 11.72
N GLN A 69 3.24 -15.63 12.95
CA GLN A 69 3.82 -16.92 13.34
C GLN A 69 2.79 -18.05 13.20
N LEU A 70 1.57 -17.83 13.72
CA LEU A 70 0.48 -18.79 13.59
C LEU A 70 0.15 -19.11 12.12
N ALA A 71 0.07 -18.08 11.26
CA ALA A 71 -0.19 -18.26 9.83
C ALA A 71 0.93 -19.04 9.11
N ASN A 72 2.17 -18.90 9.59
CA ASN A 72 3.35 -19.61 9.07
C ASN A 72 3.63 -20.94 9.79
N LYS A 73 2.79 -21.34 10.76
CA LYS A 73 2.93 -22.57 11.55
C LYS A 73 4.23 -22.62 12.37
N GLU A 74 4.62 -21.48 12.93
CA GLU A 74 5.71 -21.34 13.92
C GLU A 74 5.20 -21.28 15.36
#